data_AF-A0A3S2LZT9-F1
#
_entry.id   AF-A0A3S2LZT9-F1
#
_cell.length_a   1.000
_cell.length_b   1.000
_cell.length_c   1.000
_cell.angle_alpha   90.00
_cell.angle_beta   90.00
_cell.angle_gamma   90.00
#
_symmetry.space_group_name_H-M   'P 1'
#
loop_
_entity.id
_entity.type
_entity.pdbx_description
1 polymer ?
#
loop_
_entity_poly.entity_id
_entity_poly.type
_entity_poly.pdbx_seq_one_letter_code
_entity_poly.pdbx_strand_id
1 'polypeptide(L)'
;MYFRSRIIAIATSKRSPRMPADTSEITEDDATCPATSQTSRDVLQAGVTTLKKNMVMKKKAELDEMDVQLALKRHEFKSCTEALAARRSELEAKQQQTQERVEKFEKFVGENEAKRRKALQKCEATRHQNILKQREIEDLAEQLKKLRTRKQILKDRMNKYKIYEDYLMKTLNFLPRVHHDDGYESLVMPIIGRHKTLSVTHQELHQRLSQMETEAEERKEKLQQMKEEHRTQKLMANKEQSELQSELVTLEEKNKQTEANLMIKEGIAKEKVEEGARLLMAIDNLAQQCYLPTYGLIESVNVLIKMDMIKEYILDKADTERRVKKLRDSGSALKSAASTADKQHKGSFRSIENQSKIKNMSIMEADCLVSRREDISALMSAENPHPKQKDLDSQFFAVRKVLGDGNCFYRAFCFAYLESLLHHPRTLERFKQKIIQSAQVLAVAGFEESSFIHHLDTVVNVVEQCQADDQESTLLKLFNQSAVSDGVVQYLRLLTSAHLQNFADFFCNFVEAPDLQVYCRQEVEVMAMECDHVDILALSQALDVGLHIVSLEGEHQQLVHYIIPEGAEPSLHLLYQSSHYNILYQRPELRNTSSLSTN
;
A
#
# COMPACT_ATOMS: atom_id res chain seq x y z
N MET A 1 19.72 -2.10 -41.97
CA MET A 1 18.79 -2.10 -43.12
C MET A 1 17.45 -1.53 -42.66
N TYR A 2 16.68 -0.92 -43.59
CA TYR A 2 15.31 -0.39 -43.45
C TYR A 2 14.39 -1.22 -42.51
N PHE A 3 13.43 -0.68 -41.75
CA PHE A 3 12.46 0.41 -41.96
C PHE A 3 12.29 1.25 -40.67
N ARG A 4 12.25 2.59 -40.65
CA ARG A 4 11.28 3.57 -41.22
C ARG A 4 9.92 3.62 -40.50
N SER A 5 9.78 4.59 -39.60
CA SER A 5 8.57 4.98 -38.87
C SER A 5 7.41 5.37 -39.82
N ARG A 6 6.17 5.07 -39.43
CA ARG A 6 4.97 5.72 -39.97
C ARG A 6 3.94 5.97 -38.86
N ILE A 7 3.84 7.23 -38.47
CA ILE A 7 2.66 7.80 -37.81
C ILE A 7 1.52 7.77 -38.83
N ILE A 8 0.34 7.29 -38.44
CA ILE A 8 -0.90 7.41 -39.23
C ILE A 8 -1.86 8.28 -38.43
N ALA A 9 -2.06 9.51 -38.90
CA ALA A 9 -3.16 10.36 -38.47
C ALA A 9 -4.46 9.85 -39.12
N ILE A 10 -5.52 9.68 -38.32
CA ILE A 10 -6.86 9.39 -38.84
C ILE A 10 -7.67 10.68 -38.81
N ALA A 11 -7.90 11.24 -40.00
CA ALA A 11 -8.72 12.43 -40.18
C ALA A 11 -10.22 12.13 -39.99
N THR A 12 -10.95 13.10 -39.43
CA THR A 12 -12.38 13.00 -39.17
C THR A 12 -13.22 13.25 -40.43
N SER A 13 -13.96 12.22 -40.88
CA SER A 13 -14.87 12.33 -42.03
C SER A 13 -16.30 12.62 -41.57
N LYS A 14 -16.75 13.88 -41.70
CA LYS A 14 -18.17 14.23 -41.65
C LYS A 14 -18.83 13.90 -42.99
N ARG A 15 -19.89 13.09 -43.00
CA ARG A 15 -20.85 13.00 -44.11
C ARG A 15 -22.23 13.45 -43.64
N SER A 16 -22.82 14.37 -44.40
CA SER A 16 -24.21 14.82 -44.28
C SER A 16 -25.09 14.08 -45.31
N PRO A 17 -26.37 13.76 -45.03
CA PRO A 17 -27.26 13.15 -45.99
C PRO A 17 -27.87 14.19 -46.96
N ARG A 18 -28.17 13.74 -48.20
CA ARG A 18 -28.91 14.51 -49.21
C ARG A 18 -30.42 14.50 -48.92
N MET A 19 -31.09 15.59 -49.29
CA MET A 19 -32.52 15.63 -49.58
C MET A 19 -32.72 15.88 -51.09
N PRO A 20 -33.77 15.36 -51.73
CA PRO A 20 -34.19 15.80 -53.06
C PRO A 20 -35.03 17.09 -52.97
N ALA A 21 -35.10 17.82 -54.07
CA ALA A 21 -35.99 18.96 -54.23
C ALA A 21 -37.03 18.62 -55.30
N ASP A 22 -38.31 18.89 -55.02
CA ASP A 22 -39.37 18.95 -56.01
C ASP A 22 -39.82 20.40 -56.15
N THR A 23 -39.95 20.86 -57.40
CA THR A 23 -40.50 22.16 -57.79
C THR A 23 -41.79 21.93 -58.54
N SER A 24 -42.88 22.58 -58.12
CA SER A 24 -44.11 22.68 -58.90
C SER A 24 -44.46 24.14 -59.15
N GLU A 25 -44.84 24.43 -60.39
CA GLU A 25 -45.11 25.76 -60.92
C GLU A 25 -46.55 26.23 -60.61
N ILE A 26 -46.76 27.54 -60.75
CA ILE A 26 -48.07 28.20 -60.60
C ILE A 26 -48.60 28.53 -62.00
N THR A 27 -49.89 28.31 -62.23
CA THR A 27 -50.65 28.92 -63.34
C THR A 27 -52.01 29.41 -62.83
N GLU A 28 -52.44 30.57 -63.32
CA GLU A 28 -53.68 31.27 -62.92
C GLU A 28 -54.89 30.90 -63.81
N ASP A 29 -55.98 31.66 -63.64
CA ASP A 29 -57.22 31.73 -64.45
C ASP A 29 -58.26 30.59 -64.27
N ASP A 30 -59.58 30.83 -64.29
CA ASP A 30 -60.35 32.08 -64.47
C ASP A 30 -61.69 32.04 -63.68
N ALA A 31 -62.39 33.18 -63.58
CA ALA A 31 -63.67 33.33 -62.89
C ALA A 31 -64.89 33.03 -63.79
N THR A 32 -66.02 32.64 -63.18
CA THR A 32 -67.39 33.12 -63.53
C THR A 32 -68.38 32.76 -62.41
N CYS A 33 -69.29 33.68 -62.09
CA CYS A 33 -70.36 33.51 -61.11
C CYS A 33 -71.74 33.66 -61.79
N PRO A 34 -72.80 33.06 -61.24
CA PRO A 34 -74.08 33.76 -61.23
C PRO A 34 -74.77 33.81 -59.85
N ALA A 35 -75.42 34.94 -59.59
CA ALA A 35 -76.35 35.18 -58.48
C ALA A 35 -77.69 34.42 -58.69
N THR A 36 -78.74 34.44 -57.85
CA THR A 36 -79.24 35.29 -56.73
C THR A 36 -80.31 34.44 -55.99
N SER A 37 -80.93 34.72 -54.83
CA SER A 37 -80.88 35.74 -53.77
C SER A 37 -81.84 35.32 -52.64
N GLN A 38 -81.58 35.62 -51.36
CA GLN A 38 -82.65 35.75 -50.34
C GLN A 38 -82.23 36.56 -49.09
N THR A 39 -83.18 37.36 -48.59
CA THR A 39 -83.31 38.04 -47.27
C THR A 39 -82.05 38.43 -46.44
N SER A 40 -81.74 39.73 -46.47
CA SER A 40 -80.52 40.38 -45.95
C SER A 40 -80.40 40.60 -44.42
N ARG A 41 -81.06 39.78 -43.58
CA ARG A 41 -80.86 39.84 -42.10
C ARG A 41 -80.53 38.49 -41.49
N ASP A 42 -81.28 37.45 -41.84
CA ASP A 42 -80.96 36.08 -41.39
C ASP A 42 -79.68 35.55 -42.05
N VAL A 43 -79.42 35.93 -43.31
CA VAL A 43 -78.17 35.59 -44.02
C VAL A 43 -76.93 36.25 -43.39
N LEU A 44 -77.05 37.40 -42.71
CA LEU A 44 -75.92 38.01 -42.03
C LEU A 44 -75.60 37.30 -40.70
N GLN A 45 -76.62 36.93 -39.92
CA GLN A 45 -76.44 36.15 -38.68
C GLN A 45 -75.97 34.71 -38.98
N ALA A 46 -76.59 34.04 -39.96
CA ALA A 46 -76.20 32.72 -40.46
C ALA A 46 -74.84 32.75 -41.16
N GLY A 47 -74.53 33.81 -41.91
CA GLY A 47 -73.25 34.01 -42.59
C GLY A 47 -72.11 34.22 -41.59
N VAL A 48 -72.28 35.06 -40.56
CA VAL A 48 -71.27 35.27 -39.51
C VAL A 48 -71.07 34.02 -38.66
N THR A 49 -72.13 33.27 -38.34
CA THR A 49 -71.98 31.99 -37.62
C THR A 49 -71.36 30.90 -38.49
N THR A 50 -71.70 30.83 -39.79
CA THR A 50 -71.08 29.91 -40.75
C THR A 50 -69.61 30.26 -41.02
N LEU A 51 -69.25 31.54 -41.13
CA LEU A 51 -67.87 32.01 -41.23
C LEU A 51 -67.06 31.65 -39.98
N LYS A 52 -67.60 31.91 -38.77
CA LYS A 52 -66.94 31.50 -37.52
C LYS A 52 -66.80 29.98 -37.43
N LYS A 53 -67.82 29.22 -37.83
CA LYS A 53 -67.79 27.75 -37.85
C LYS A 53 -66.78 27.21 -38.87
N ASN A 54 -66.69 27.80 -40.07
CA ASN A 54 -65.68 27.45 -41.08
C ASN A 54 -64.26 27.86 -40.64
N MET A 55 -64.08 28.99 -39.98
CA MET A 55 -62.79 29.37 -39.37
C MET A 55 -62.37 28.40 -38.27
N VAL A 56 -63.30 27.95 -37.42
CA VAL A 56 -63.05 26.93 -36.39
C VAL A 56 -62.75 25.56 -37.02
N MET A 57 -63.48 25.15 -38.06
CA MET A 57 -63.21 23.92 -38.81
C MET A 57 -61.85 23.96 -39.50
N LYS A 58 -61.48 25.10 -40.10
CA LYS A 58 -60.16 25.30 -40.72
C LYS A 58 -59.04 25.27 -39.67
N LYS A 59 -59.20 26.00 -38.56
CA LYS A 59 -58.27 25.96 -37.42
C LYS A 59 -58.14 24.56 -36.80
N LYS A 60 -59.22 23.77 -36.84
CA LYS A 60 -59.21 22.39 -36.37
C LYS A 60 -58.50 21.46 -37.35
N ALA A 61 -58.73 21.60 -38.66
CA ALA A 61 -57.96 20.88 -39.67
C ALA A 61 -56.45 21.22 -39.62
N GLU A 62 -56.10 22.50 -39.45
CA GLU A 62 -54.71 22.95 -39.22
C GLU A 62 -54.10 22.32 -37.95
N LEU A 63 -54.90 22.14 -36.88
CA LEU A 63 -54.47 21.50 -35.63
C LEU A 63 -54.28 19.98 -35.82
N ASP A 64 -55.25 19.31 -36.44
CA ASP A 64 -55.22 17.87 -36.72
C ASP A 64 -54.04 17.53 -37.65
N GLU A 65 -53.72 18.39 -38.63
CA GLU A 65 -52.54 18.28 -39.49
C GLU A 65 -51.22 18.47 -38.71
N MET A 66 -51.16 19.47 -37.83
CA MET A 66 -50.01 19.68 -36.93
C MET A 66 -49.80 18.47 -36.00
N ASP A 67 -50.86 17.87 -35.47
CA ASP A 67 -50.80 16.68 -34.60
C ASP A 67 -50.33 15.44 -35.38
N VAL A 68 -50.73 15.27 -36.65
CA VAL A 68 -50.20 14.21 -37.54
C VAL A 68 -48.70 14.41 -37.81
N GLN A 69 -48.27 15.64 -38.11
CA GLN A 69 -46.83 15.95 -38.29
C GLN A 69 -46.04 15.73 -36.99
N LEU A 70 -46.58 16.10 -35.83
CA LEU A 70 -45.99 15.86 -34.53
C LEU A 70 -45.86 14.36 -34.22
N ALA A 71 -46.88 13.57 -34.54
CA ALA A 71 -46.87 12.11 -34.37
C ALA A 71 -45.81 11.45 -35.27
N LEU A 72 -45.71 11.87 -36.54
CA LEU A 72 -44.65 11.43 -37.46
C LEU A 72 -43.25 11.77 -36.92
N LYS A 73 -43.02 13.01 -36.47
CA LYS A 73 -41.72 13.42 -35.91
C LYS A 73 -41.38 12.68 -34.61
N ARG A 74 -42.37 12.37 -33.76
CA ARG A 74 -42.19 11.51 -32.57
C ARG A 74 -41.80 10.08 -32.96
N HIS A 75 -42.42 9.51 -34.01
CA HIS A 75 -42.09 8.18 -34.52
C HIS A 75 -40.68 8.12 -35.13
N GLU A 76 -40.32 9.10 -35.97
CA GLU A 76 -38.95 9.25 -36.51
C GLU A 76 -37.92 9.36 -35.38
N PHE A 77 -38.16 10.23 -34.39
CA PHE A 77 -37.25 10.39 -33.25
C PHE A 77 -37.10 9.08 -32.47
N LYS A 78 -38.20 8.37 -32.18
CA LYS A 78 -38.19 7.08 -31.49
C LYS A 78 -37.35 6.05 -32.26
N SER A 79 -37.61 5.87 -33.55
CA SER A 79 -36.86 4.94 -34.41
C SER A 79 -35.36 5.30 -34.47
N CYS A 80 -35.03 6.60 -34.54
CA CYS A 80 -33.65 7.08 -34.50
C CYS A 80 -32.98 6.80 -33.14
N THR A 81 -33.68 6.99 -32.01
CA THR A 81 -33.15 6.65 -30.68
C THR A 81 -32.94 5.14 -30.49
N GLU A 82 -33.85 4.30 -31.01
CA GLU A 82 -33.72 2.84 -30.97
C GLU A 82 -32.51 2.37 -31.81
N ALA A 83 -32.31 2.94 -33.01
CA ALA A 83 -31.15 2.65 -33.86
C ALA A 83 -29.82 3.10 -33.21
N LEU A 84 -29.80 4.28 -32.56
CA LEU A 84 -28.62 4.77 -31.83
C LEU A 84 -28.32 3.90 -30.60
N ALA A 85 -29.34 3.44 -29.86
CA ALA A 85 -29.18 2.53 -28.73
C ALA A 85 -28.60 1.17 -29.16
N ALA A 86 -29.13 0.58 -30.24
CA ALA A 86 -28.60 -0.65 -30.82
C ALA A 86 -27.13 -0.49 -31.26
N ARG A 87 -26.81 0.62 -31.94
CA ARG A 87 -25.44 0.90 -32.38
C ARG A 87 -24.47 1.15 -31.22
N ARG A 88 -24.94 1.74 -30.12
CA ARG A 88 -24.16 1.92 -28.89
C ARG A 88 -23.83 0.59 -28.24
N SER A 89 -24.80 -0.30 -28.10
CA SER A 89 -24.59 -1.66 -27.56
C SER A 89 -23.62 -2.49 -28.42
N GLU A 90 -23.71 -2.40 -29.75
CA GLU A 90 -22.76 -3.04 -30.67
C GLU A 90 -21.31 -2.53 -30.50
N LEU A 91 -21.15 -1.23 -30.25
CA LEU A 91 -19.85 -0.61 -29.99
C LEU A 91 -19.28 -1.01 -28.63
N GLU A 92 -20.10 -1.01 -27.58
CA GLU A 92 -19.70 -1.43 -26.23
C GLU A 92 -19.26 -2.91 -26.22
N ALA A 93 -19.97 -3.80 -26.89
CA ALA A 93 -19.57 -5.21 -27.05
C ALA A 93 -18.26 -5.38 -27.83
N LYS A 94 -18.03 -4.58 -28.89
CA LYS A 94 -16.77 -4.57 -29.65
C LYS A 94 -15.60 -4.02 -28.83
N GLN A 95 -15.85 -3.03 -27.98
CA GLN A 95 -14.86 -2.48 -27.07
C GLN A 95 -14.43 -3.52 -26.03
N GLN A 96 -15.39 -4.20 -25.39
CA GLN A 96 -15.11 -5.31 -24.47
C GLN A 96 -14.31 -6.43 -25.13
N GLN A 97 -14.72 -6.89 -26.33
CA GLN A 97 -13.96 -7.90 -27.08
C GLN A 97 -12.53 -7.43 -27.42
N THR A 98 -12.32 -6.13 -27.63
CA THR A 98 -10.98 -5.59 -27.89
C THR A 98 -10.15 -5.58 -26.61
N GLN A 99 -10.73 -5.17 -25.48
CA GLN A 99 -10.08 -5.18 -24.16
C GLN A 99 -9.66 -6.61 -23.77
N GLU A 100 -10.54 -7.60 -23.89
CA GLU A 100 -10.18 -9.00 -23.63
C GLU A 100 -9.00 -9.50 -24.48
N ARG A 101 -8.92 -9.07 -25.74
CA ARG A 101 -7.80 -9.45 -26.63
C ARG A 101 -6.50 -8.79 -26.22
N VAL A 102 -6.55 -7.54 -25.76
CA VAL A 102 -5.39 -6.83 -25.21
C VAL A 102 -4.91 -7.53 -23.95
N GLU A 103 -5.78 -7.81 -22.97
CA GLU A 103 -5.40 -8.53 -21.74
C GLU A 103 -4.79 -9.91 -22.02
N LYS A 104 -5.37 -10.66 -22.97
CA LYS A 104 -4.84 -11.98 -23.38
C LYS A 104 -3.46 -11.84 -24.04
N PHE A 105 -3.24 -10.78 -24.82
CA PHE A 105 -1.95 -10.51 -25.45
C PHE A 105 -0.89 -10.03 -24.44
N GLU A 106 -1.25 -9.16 -23.49
CA GLU A 106 -0.37 -8.71 -22.40
C GLU A 106 0.08 -9.88 -21.52
N LYS A 107 -0.84 -10.77 -21.14
CA LYS A 107 -0.52 -12.02 -20.41
C LYS A 107 0.45 -12.90 -21.20
N PHE A 108 0.23 -13.07 -22.51
CA PHE A 108 1.14 -13.82 -23.38
C PHE A 108 2.53 -13.17 -23.49
N VAL A 109 2.61 -11.85 -23.63
CA VAL A 109 3.88 -11.11 -23.67
C VAL A 109 4.63 -11.28 -22.35
N GLY A 110 3.97 -11.07 -21.20
CA GLY A 110 4.56 -11.24 -19.88
C GLY A 110 5.09 -12.65 -19.62
N GLU A 111 4.34 -13.69 -20.00
CA GLU A 111 4.81 -15.08 -19.95
C GLU A 111 6.03 -15.34 -20.83
N ASN A 112 6.05 -14.77 -22.04
CA ASN A 112 7.13 -15.00 -23.00
C ASN A 112 8.41 -14.25 -22.59
N GLU A 113 8.29 -13.04 -22.06
CA GLU A 113 9.39 -12.31 -21.44
C GLU A 113 9.90 -13.00 -20.16
N ALA A 114 9.02 -13.59 -19.35
CA ALA A 114 9.44 -14.39 -18.20
C ALA A 114 10.21 -15.65 -18.62
N LYS A 115 9.77 -16.34 -19.69
CA LYS A 115 10.50 -17.48 -20.30
C LYS A 115 11.86 -17.03 -20.84
N ARG A 116 11.94 -15.87 -21.51
CA ARG A 116 13.18 -15.29 -22.02
C ARG A 116 14.16 -14.91 -20.91
N ARG A 117 13.69 -14.26 -19.83
CA ARG A 117 14.51 -13.91 -18.65
C ARG A 117 15.09 -15.16 -17.98
N LYS A 118 14.26 -16.19 -17.74
CA LYS A 118 14.72 -17.48 -17.18
C LYS A 118 15.77 -18.17 -18.07
N ALA A 119 15.62 -18.10 -19.39
CA ALA A 119 16.59 -18.65 -20.33
C ALA A 119 17.94 -17.89 -20.31
N LEU A 120 17.89 -16.55 -20.22
CA LEU A 120 19.09 -15.71 -20.11
C LEU A 120 19.84 -15.96 -18.80
N GLN A 121 19.16 -15.90 -17.65
CA GLN A 121 19.76 -16.20 -16.35
C GLN A 121 20.41 -17.59 -16.31
N LYS A 122 19.77 -18.62 -16.89
CA LYS A 122 20.36 -19.96 -16.99
C LYS A 122 21.61 -19.98 -17.86
N CYS A 123 21.63 -19.21 -18.95
CA CYS A 123 22.80 -19.08 -19.83
C CYS A 123 23.96 -18.37 -19.10
N GLU A 124 23.67 -17.28 -18.38
CA GLU A 124 24.64 -16.51 -17.60
C GLU A 124 25.22 -17.32 -16.45
N ALA A 125 24.38 -18.00 -15.65
CA ALA A 125 24.84 -18.91 -14.59
C ALA A 125 25.74 -20.03 -15.14
N THR A 126 25.37 -20.64 -16.27
CA THR A 126 26.19 -21.66 -16.94
C THR A 126 27.53 -21.07 -17.42
N ARG A 127 27.53 -19.84 -17.94
CA ARG A 127 28.74 -19.13 -18.37
C ARG A 127 29.67 -18.83 -17.19
N HIS A 128 29.14 -18.34 -16.06
CA HIS A 128 29.93 -18.11 -14.84
C HIS A 128 30.52 -19.43 -14.31
N GLN A 129 29.73 -20.50 -14.24
CA GLN A 129 30.23 -21.81 -13.80
C GLN A 129 31.35 -22.34 -14.72
N ASN A 130 31.23 -22.15 -16.04
CA ASN A 130 32.26 -22.56 -16.99
C ASN A 130 33.55 -21.73 -16.82
N ILE A 131 33.46 -20.43 -16.54
CA ILE A 131 34.63 -19.58 -16.26
C ILE A 131 35.35 -20.04 -14.99
N LEU A 132 34.61 -20.39 -13.93
CA LEU A 132 35.20 -20.90 -12.68
C LEU A 132 35.91 -22.24 -12.91
N LYS A 133 35.26 -23.20 -13.57
CA LYS A 133 35.85 -24.50 -13.92
C LYS A 133 37.08 -24.36 -14.82
N GLN A 134 37.09 -23.37 -15.73
CA GLN A 134 38.25 -23.12 -16.59
C GLN A 134 39.45 -22.63 -15.79
N ARG A 135 39.25 -21.74 -14.81
CA ARG A 135 40.33 -21.30 -13.89
C ARG A 135 40.86 -22.47 -13.05
N GLU A 136 39.97 -23.30 -12.52
CA GLU A 136 40.34 -24.51 -11.76
C GLU A 136 41.19 -25.48 -12.60
N ILE A 137 40.83 -25.69 -13.87
CA ILE A 137 41.62 -26.49 -14.83
C ILE A 137 43.01 -25.87 -15.05
N GLU A 138 43.11 -24.55 -15.15
CA GLU A 138 44.38 -23.84 -15.34
C GLU A 138 45.29 -23.95 -14.11
N ASP A 139 44.74 -23.75 -12.91
CA ASP A 139 45.46 -23.92 -11.63
C ASP A 139 45.96 -25.37 -11.44
N LEU A 140 45.09 -26.36 -11.68
CA LEU A 140 45.45 -27.78 -11.61
C LEU A 140 46.50 -28.17 -12.66
N ALA A 141 46.42 -27.60 -13.87
CA ALA A 141 47.43 -27.81 -14.90
C ALA A 141 48.79 -27.22 -14.50
N GLU A 142 48.82 -26.05 -13.85
CA GLU A 142 50.06 -25.45 -13.35
C GLU A 142 50.65 -26.26 -12.18
N GLN A 143 49.82 -26.73 -11.25
CA GLN A 143 50.24 -27.64 -10.17
C GLN A 143 50.83 -28.95 -10.72
N LEU A 144 50.16 -29.58 -11.70
CA LEU A 144 50.66 -30.77 -12.38
C LEU A 144 52.01 -30.51 -13.08
N LYS A 145 52.20 -29.33 -13.68
CA LYS A 145 53.47 -28.91 -14.28
C LYS A 145 54.57 -28.78 -13.22
N LYS A 146 54.31 -28.07 -12.11
CA LYS A 146 55.22 -27.93 -10.96
C LYS A 146 55.64 -29.30 -10.39
N LEU A 147 54.68 -30.21 -10.19
CA LEU A 147 54.93 -31.57 -9.70
C LEU A 147 55.73 -32.43 -10.67
N ARG A 148 55.46 -32.36 -11.98
CA ARG A 148 56.25 -33.05 -13.01
C ARG A 148 57.71 -32.58 -13.03
N THR A 149 57.95 -31.27 -12.97
CA THR A 149 59.31 -30.70 -12.88
C THR A 149 60.02 -31.16 -11.60
N ARG A 150 59.34 -31.11 -10.45
CA ARG A 150 59.91 -31.61 -9.17
C ARG A 150 60.26 -33.10 -9.22
N LYS A 151 59.39 -33.94 -9.81
CA LYS A 151 59.65 -35.37 -10.03
C LYS A 151 60.90 -35.60 -10.87
N GLN A 152 61.09 -34.82 -11.93
CA GLN A 152 62.27 -34.93 -12.78
C GLN A 152 63.55 -34.54 -12.03
N ILE A 153 63.56 -33.39 -11.34
CA ILE A 153 64.70 -32.94 -10.50
C ILE A 153 65.07 -34.01 -9.46
N LEU A 154 64.08 -34.62 -8.79
CA LEU A 154 64.32 -35.67 -7.81
C LEU A 154 64.89 -36.95 -8.45
N LYS A 155 64.42 -37.33 -9.65
CA LYS A 155 64.95 -38.46 -10.43
C LYS A 155 66.41 -38.22 -10.84
N ASP A 156 66.75 -37.01 -11.27
CA ASP A 156 68.10 -36.65 -11.67
C ASP A 156 69.06 -36.60 -10.48
N ARG A 157 68.59 -36.12 -9.31
CA ARG A 157 69.34 -36.24 -8.05
C ARG A 157 69.53 -37.70 -7.62
N MET A 158 68.49 -38.53 -7.69
CA MET A 158 68.59 -39.96 -7.39
C MET A 158 69.65 -40.63 -8.28
N ASN A 159 69.61 -40.39 -9.59
CA ASN A 159 70.63 -40.90 -10.52
C ASN A 159 72.04 -40.41 -10.17
N LYS A 160 72.20 -39.12 -9.83
CA LYS A 160 73.49 -38.55 -9.42
C LYS A 160 74.05 -39.21 -8.16
N TYR A 161 73.21 -39.49 -7.16
CA TYR A 161 73.65 -40.07 -5.88
C TYR A 161 73.73 -41.60 -5.90
N LYS A 162 73.13 -42.28 -6.89
CA LYS A 162 73.21 -43.73 -7.05
C LYS A 162 74.64 -44.28 -7.11
N ILE A 163 75.60 -43.50 -7.61
CA ILE A 163 77.03 -43.87 -7.62
C ILE A 163 77.54 -44.15 -6.18
N TYR A 164 77.09 -43.38 -5.19
CA TYR A 164 77.46 -43.59 -3.79
C TYR A 164 76.73 -44.78 -3.17
N GLU A 165 75.46 -45.01 -3.54
CA GLU A 165 74.70 -46.22 -3.16
C GLU A 165 75.40 -47.48 -3.69
N ASP A 166 75.68 -47.52 -4.99
CA ASP A 166 76.38 -48.64 -5.65
C ASP A 166 77.78 -48.85 -5.06
N TYR A 167 78.50 -47.78 -4.69
CA TYR A 167 79.79 -47.87 -4.01
C TYR A 167 79.66 -48.44 -2.59
N LEU A 168 78.75 -47.90 -1.77
CA LEU A 168 78.51 -48.36 -0.40
C LEU A 168 78.09 -49.83 -0.37
N MET A 169 77.16 -50.22 -1.25
CA MET A 169 76.72 -51.62 -1.41
C MET A 169 77.85 -52.55 -1.85
N LYS A 170 78.77 -52.08 -2.70
CA LYS A 170 79.99 -52.84 -3.05
C LYS A 170 80.93 -52.97 -1.86
N THR A 171 81.18 -51.90 -1.10
CA THR A 171 82.05 -51.94 0.09
C THR A 171 81.49 -52.82 1.21
N LEU A 172 80.16 -52.94 1.31
CA LEU A 172 79.47 -53.78 2.31
C LEU A 172 79.83 -55.27 2.17
N ASN A 173 80.15 -55.74 0.95
CA ASN A 173 80.61 -57.10 0.70
C ASN A 173 82.06 -57.37 1.16
N PHE A 174 82.84 -56.32 1.42
CA PHE A 174 84.23 -56.41 1.86
C PHE A 174 84.42 -56.07 3.35
N LEU A 175 83.39 -55.56 4.04
CA LEU A 175 83.46 -55.33 5.49
C LEU A 175 83.35 -56.67 6.26
N PRO A 176 84.27 -56.96 7.20
CA PRO A 176 84.08 -58.04 8.15
C PRO A 176 82.84 -57.78 9.02
N ARG A 177 81.97 -58.79 9.17
CA ARG A 177 80.74 -58.77 9.99
C ARG A 177 80.93 -58.44 11.49
N VAL A 178 82.15 -58.18 11.92
CA VAL A 178 82.57 -58.05 13.32
C VAL A 178 82.45 -56.62 13.85
N HIS A 179 82.24 -55.62 12.98
CA HIS A 179 82.07 -54.20 13.37
C HIS A 179 80.64 -53.90 13.88
N HIS A 180 80.13 -54.70 14.82
CA HIS A 180 78.79 -54.53 15.40
C HIS A 180 78.81 -54.18 16.90
N ASP A 181 79.99 -54.06 17.52
CA ASP A 181 80.10 -53.97 18.98
C ASP A 181 81.08 -52.88 19.51
N ASP A 182 81.57 -51.98 18.65
CA ASP A 182 82.17 -50.72 19.12
C ASP A 182 81.07 -49.66 19.25
N GLY A 183 80.85 -49.18 20.48
CA GLY A 183 79.68 -48.40 20.93
C GLY A 183 79.48 -46.99 20.37
N TYR A 184 79.86 -46.74 19.12
CA TYR A 184 79.34 -45.60 18.36
C TYR A 184 77.90 -45.90 17.93
N GLU A 185 76.93 -45.35 18.67
CA GLU A 185 75.54 -45.29 18.21
C GLU A 185 75.51 -44.78 16.76
N SER A 186 74.94 -45.58 15.85
CA SER A 186 74.80 -45.19 14.45
C SER A 186 73.92 -43.94 14.35
N LEU A 187 74.53 -42.77 14.24
CA LEU A 187 73.87 -41.45 14.23
C LEU A 187 72.75 -41.33 13.17
N VAL A 188 72.78 -42.21 12.15
CA VAL A 188 71.76 -42.33 11.10
C VAL A 188 70.47 -42.99 11.63
N MET A 189 70.56 -43.96 12.54
CA MET A 189 69.39 -44.72 13.03
C MET A 189 68.43 -43.86 13.87
N PRO A 190 68.87 -42.98 14.79
CA PRO A 190 67.98 -42.01 15.45
C PRO A 190 67.30 -41.04 14.47
N ILE A 191 68.00 -40.63 13.39
CA ILE A 191 67.43 -39.75 12.36
C ILE A 191 66.34 -40.49 11.57
N ILE A 192 66.57 -41.75 11.17
CA ILE A 192 65.58 -42.60 10.51
C ILE A 192 64.39 -42.86 11.46
N GLY A 193 64.65 -43.13 12.74
CA GLY A 193 63.62 -43.30 13.77
C GLY A 193 62.72 -42.07 13.88
N ARG A 194 63.33 -40.89 14.07
CA ARG A 194 62.61 -39.61 14.15
C ARG A 194 61.80 -39.31 12.88
N HIS A 195 62.35 -39.60 11.69
CA HIS A 195 61.63 -39.43 10.43
C HIS A 195 60.42 -40.38 10.33
N LYS A 196 60.56 -41.65 10.72
CA LYS A 196 59.44 -42.61 10.78
C LYS A 196 58.35 -42.11 11.72
N THR A 197 58.68 -41.71 12.94
CA THR A 197 57.71 -41.14 13.90
C THR A 197 57.01 -39.91 13.33
N LEU A 198 57.75 -38.98 12.73
CA LEU A 198 57.17 -37.80 12.09
C LEU A 198 56.24 -38.16 10.93
N SER A 199 56.61 -39.15 10.12
CA SER A 199 55.77 -39.61 8.99
C SER A 199 54.47 -40.28 9.46
N VAL A 200 54.52 -41.05 10.54
CA VAL A 200 53.32 -41.67 11.14
C VAL A 200 52.40 -40.61 11.72
N THR A 201 52.92 -39.73 12.58
CA THR A 201 52.11 -38.62 13.16
C THR A 201 51.53 -37.68 12.10
N HIS A 202 52.23 -37.45 10.98
CA HIS A 202 51.69 -36.68 9.86
C HIS A 202 50.51 -37.41 9.16
N GLN A 203 50.59 -38.72 8.97
CA GLN A 203 49.48 -39.51 8.43
C GLN A 203 48.27 -39.53 9.37
N GLU A 204 48.49 -39.69 10.67
CA GLU A 204 47.43 -39.64 11.69
C GLU A 204 46.74 -38.26 11.73
N LEU A 205 47.51 -37.17 11.68
CA LEU A 205 46.98 -35.81 11.60
C LEU A 205 46.17 -35.58 10.32
N HIS A 206 46.63 -36.10 9.17
CA HIS A 206 45.91 -35.98 7.90
C HIS A 206 44.61 -36.79 7.89
N GLN A 207 44.59 -37.98 8.49
CA GLN A 207 43.35 -38.76 8.67
C GLN A 207 42.36 -38.02 9.57
N ARG A 208 42.84 -37.46 10.70
CA ARG A 208 42.02 -36.69 11.62
C ARG A 208 41.47 -35.40 10.98
N LEU A 209 42.26 -34.72 10.16
CA LEU A 209 41.78 -33.56 9.40
C LEU A 209 40.66 -33.95 8.44
N SER A 210 40.86 -35.01 7.64
CA SER A 210 39.85 -35.51 6.70
C SER A 210 38.55 -35.94 7.40
N GLN A 211 38.65 -36.56 8.59
CA GLN A 211 37.47 -36.86 9.41
C GLN A 211 36.75 -35.58 9.86
N MET A 212 37.47 -34.58 10.39
CA MET A 212 36.89 -33.30 10.80
C MET A 212 36.23 -32.55 9.63
N GLU A 213 36.80 -32.63 8.43
CA GLU A 213 36.20 -32.10 7.19
C GLU A 213 34.87 -32.80 6.87
N THR A 214 34.83 -34.13 6.89
CA THR A 214 33.57 -34.88 6.65
C THR A 214 32.49 -34.57 7.68
N GLU A 215 32.84 -34.46 8.97
CA GLU A 215 31.88 -34.08 10.00
C GLU A 215 31.41 -32.61 9.87
N ALA A 216 32.24 -31.72 9.31
CA ALA A 216 31.86 -30.33 9.04
C ALA A 216 30.88 -30.25 7.86
N GLU A 217 31.11 -31.04 6.79
CA GLU A 217 30.20 -31.16 5.66
C GLU A 217 28.84 -31.73 6.11
N GLU A 218 28.81 -32.82 6.89
CA GLU A 218 27.56 -33.37 7.46
C GLU A 218 26.79 -32.37 8.33
N ARG A 219 27.48 -31.60 9.18
CA ARG A 219 26.85 -30.57 10.03
C ARG A 219 26.26 -29.44 9.18
N LYS A 220 26.93 -29.08 8.09
CA LYS A 220 26.48 -28.06 7.13
C LYS A 220 25.26 -28.53 6.32
N GLU A 221 25.24 -29.79 5.87
CA GLU A 221 24.07 -30.39 5.22
C GLU A 221 22.86 -30.43 6.17
N LYS A 222 23.04 -30.88 7.42
CA LYS A 222 22.00 -30.87 8.46
C LYS A 222 21.48 -29.46 8.74
N LEU A 223 22.36 -28.46 8.82
CA LEU A 223 21.97 -27.05 8.97
C LEU A 223 21.14 -26.55 7.78
N GLN A 224 21.52 -26.93 6.55
CA GLN A 224 20.77 -26.54 5.36
C GLN A 224 19.39 -27.21 5.32
N GLN A 225 19.28 -28.49 5.66
CA GLN A 225 17.99 -29.18 5.80
C GLN A 225 17.08 -28.46 6.81
N MET A 226 17.58 -28.15 8.01
CA MET A 226 16.79 -27.41 9.01
C MET A 226 16.33 -26.03 8.52
N LYS A 227 17.16 -25.33 7.72
CA LYS A 227 16.77 -24.05 7.11
C LYS A 227 15.66 -24.21 6.08
N GLU A 228 15.70 -25.25 5.26
CA GLU A 228 14.65 -25.55 4.27
C GLU A 228 13.34 -25.99 4.94
N GLU A 229 13.41 -26.80 6.00
CA GLU A 229 12.26 -27.16 6.84
C GLU A 229 11.65 -25.92 7.52
N HIS A 230 12.45 -25.04 8.12
CA HIS A 230 11.98 -23.80 8.73
C HIS A 230 11.36 -22.84 7.70
N ARG A 231 11.95 -22.69 6.50
CA ARG A 231 11.35 -21.90 5.41
C ARG A 231 9.98 -22.45 5.02
N THR A 232 9.85 -23.77 4.95
CA THR A 232 8.57 -24.44 4.67
C THR A 232 7.55 -24.19 5.78
N GLN A 233 7.94 -24.28 7.05
CA GLN A 233 7.08 -23.96 8.19
C GLN A 233 6.62 -22.50 8.20
N LYS A 234 7.53 -21.54 7.92
CA LYS A 234 7.19 -20.11 7.80
C LYS A 234 6.17 -19.87 6.67
N LEU A 235 6.31 -20.57 5.53
CA LEU A 235 5.35 -20.48 4.44
C LEU A 235 3.96 -21.02 4.83
N MET A 236 3.89 -22.13 5.58
CA MET A 236 2.62 -22.68 6.06
C MET A 236 1.96 -21.75 7.09
N ALA A 237 2.71 -21.24 8.07
CA ALA A 237 2.20 -20.30 9.06
C ALA A 237 1.68 -18.99 8.41
N ASN A 238 2.41 -18.44 7.44
CA ASN A 238 1.96 -17.26 6.68
C ASN A 238 0.67 -17.55 5.89
N LYS A 239 0.51 -18.76 5.35
CA LYS A 239 -0.72 -19.19 4.66
C LYS A 239 -1.90 -19.27 5.64
N GLU A 240 -1.72 -19.91 6.79
CA GLU A 240 -2.74 -20.00 7.84
C GLU A 240 -3.14 -18.61 8.36
N GLN A 241 -2.17 -17.71 8.57
CA GLN A 241 -2.41 -16.32 8.93
C GLN A 241 -3.25 -15.58 7.87
N SER A 242 -2.95 -15.79 6.57
CA SER A 242 -3.71 -15.19 5.46
C SER A 242 -5.15 -15.74 5.38
N GLU A 243 -5.34 -17.04 5.64
CA GLU A 243 -6.65 -17.67 5.69
C GLU A 243 -7.49 -17.12 6.86
N LEU A 244 -6.91 -17.00 8.06
CA LEU A 244 -7.55 -16.42 9.24
C LEU A 244 -7.88 -14.93 9.07
N GLN A 245 -6.98 -14.14 8.47
CA GLN A 245 -7.24 -12.72 8.16
C GLN A 245 -8.40 -12.57 7.18
N SER A 246 -8.47 -13.42 6.16
CA SER A 246 -9.60 -13.43 5.22
C SER A 246 -10.91 -13.77 5.92
N GLU A 247 -10.93 -14.80 6.79
CA GLU A 247 -12.11 -15.17 7.55
C GLU A 247 -12.58 -14.03 8.46
N LEU A 248 -11.66 -13.39 9.20
CA LEU A 248 -11.93 -12.23 10.06
C LEU A 248 -12.60 -11.09 9.28
N VAL A 249 -12.07 -10.71 8.11
CA VAL A 249 -12.66 -9.67 7.26
C VAL A 249 -14.09 -10.05 6.82
N THR A 250 -14.35 -11.32 6.47
CA THR A 250 -15.73 -11.74 6.12
C THR A 250 -16.68 -11.74 7.32
N LEU A 251 -16.18 -11.97 8.54
CA LEU A 251 -16.98 -11.92 9.77
C LEU A 251 -17.29 -10.48 10.17
N GLU A 252 -16.32 -9.57 10.06
CA GLU A 252 -16.56 -8.13 10.28
C GLU A 252 -17.62 -7.57 9.32
N GLU A 253 -17.54 -7.91 8.03
CA GLU A 253 -18.50 -7.41 7.04
C GLU A 253 -19.92 -7.95 7.32
N LYS A 254 -20.04 -9.23 7.68
CA LYS A 254 -21.31 -9.80 8.16
C LYS A 254 -21.81 -9.07 9.41
N ASN A 255 -20.94 -8.76 10.37
CA ASN A 255 -21.33 -8.07 11.60
C ASN A 255 -21.85 -6.65 11.32
N LYS A 256 -21.11 -5.87 10.51
CA LYS A 256 -21.55 -4.54 10.02
C LYS A 256 -22.92 -4.63 9.33
N GLN A 257 -23.13 -5.64 8.49
CA GLN A 257 -24.40 -5.86 7.83
C GLN A 257 -25.54 -6.22 8.81
N THR A 258 -25.26 -7.00 9.86
CA THR A 258 -26.26 -7.29 10.91
C THR A 258 -26.58 -6.09 11.78
N GLU A 259 -25.59 -5.26 12.14
CA GLU A 259 -25.78 -4.02 12.90
C GLU A 259 -26.62 -3.00 12.12
N ALA A 260 -26.33 -2.80 10.83
CA ALA A 260 -27.15 -1.94 9.96
C ALA A 260 -28.61 -2.43 9.88
N ASN A 261 -28.82 -3.75 9.73
CA ASN A 261 -30.15 -4.34 9.74
C ASN A 261 -30.87 -4.20 11.10
N LEU A 262 -30.14 -4.21 12.22
CA LEU A 262 -30.69 -3.94 13.55
C LEU A 262 -31.17 -2.48 13.65
N MET A 263 -30.32 -1.51 13.28
CA MET A 263 -30.67 -0.08 13.30
C MET A 263 -31.91 0.23 12.45
N ILE A 264 -32.03 -0.37 11.26
CA ILE A 264 -33.22 -0.21 10.40
C ILE A 264 -34.47 -0.72 11.11
N LYS A 265 -34.41 -1.91 11.74
CA LYS A 265 -35.54 -2.48 12.49
C LYS A 265 -35.92 -1.63 13.71
N GLU A 266 -34.95 -1.09 14.44
CA GLU A 266 -35.21 -0.16 15.54
C GLU A 266 -35.86 1.14 15.07
N GLY A 267 -35.41 1.69 13.94
CA GLY A 267 -36.02 2.89 13.33
C GLY A 267 -37.50 2.67 13.01
N ILE A 268 -37.81 1.56 12.32
CA ILE A 268 -39.21 1.18 11.98
C ILE A 268 -40.04 0.93 13.26
N ALA A 269 -39.45 0.35 14.30
CA ALA A 269 -40.15 0.14 15.58
C ALA A 269 -40.47 1.47 16.29
N LYS A 270 -39.52 2.41 16.34
CA LYS A 270 -39.70 3.76 16.90
C LYS A 270 -40.78 4.53 16.13
N GLU A 271 -40.74 4.52 14.79
CA GLU A 271 -41.74 5.17 13.93
C GLU A 271 -43.16 4.65 14.21
N LYS A 272 -43.33 3.32 14.31
CA LYS A 272 -44.64 2.72 14.65
C LYS A 272 -45.14 3.09 16.05
N VAL A 273 -44.24 3.20 17.03
CA VAL A 273 -44.61 3.65 18.39
C VAL A 273 -45.04 5.11 18.38
N GLU A 274 -44.34 5.98 17.66
CA GLU A 274 -44.72 7.39 17.50
C GLU A 274 -46.03 7.59 16.74
N GLU A 275 -46.26 6.82 15.68
CA GLU A 275 -47.51 6.85 14.91
C GLU A 275 -48.69 6.41 15.78
N GLY A 276 -48.52 5.30 16.52
CA GLY A 276 -49.51 4.83 17.49
C GLY A 276 -49.81 5.86 18.59
N ALA A 277 -48.78 6.50 19.16
CA ALA A 277 -48.95 7.56 20.15
C ALA A 277 -49.69 8.79 19.59
N ARG A 278 -49.34 9.23 18.37
CA ARG A 278 -50.05 10.31 17.67
C ARG A 278 -51.52 9.97 17.43
N LEU A 279 -51.82 8.72 17.05
CA LEU A 279 -53.18 8.25 16.80
C LEU A 279 -54.02 8.21 18.09
N LEU A 280 -53.43 7.76 19.20
CA LEU A 280 -54.05 7.80 20.53
C LEU A 280 -54.36 9.23 20.99
N MET A 281 -53.41 10.16 20.85
CA MET A 281 -53.65 11.58 21.14
C MET A 281 -54.77 12.18 20.28
N ALA A 282 -54.85 11.80 19.00
CA ALA A 282 -55.92 12.26 18.12
C ALA A 282 -57.30 11.73 18.55
N ILE A 283 -57.39 10.46 18.97
CA ILE A 283 -58.63 9.88 19.53
C ILE A 283 -59.03 10.60 20.81
N ASP A 284 -58.11 10.85 21.73
CA ASP A 284 -58.40 11.54 22.99
C ASP A 284 -58.88 12.99 22.77
N ASN A 285 -58.23 13.73 21.86
CA ASN A 285 -58.64 15.08 21.48
C ASN A 285 -60.03 15.10 20.84
N LEU A 286 -60.34 14.15 19.95
CA LEU A 286 -61.67 14.04 19.32
C LEU A 286 -62.73 13.64 20.34
N ALA A 287 -62.42 12.73 21.28
CA ALA A 287 -63.34 12.31 22.33
C ALA A 287 -63.71 13.50 23.24
N GLN A 288 -62.75 14.36 23.58
CA GLN A 288 -63.01 15.59 24.34
C GLN A 288 -63.93 16.57 23.59
N GLN A 289 -63.77 16.73 22.28
CA GLN A 289 -64.63 17.61 21.46
C GLN A 289 -66.03 17.03 21.22
N CYS A 290 -66.14 15.70 21.09
CA CYS A 290 -67.37 14.98 20.80
C CYS A 290 -68.00 14.33 22.05
N TYR A 291 -67.72 14.86 23.24
CA TYR A 291 -68.13 14.25 24.50
C TYR A 291 -69.65 14.13 24.66
N LEU A 292 -70.12 12.91 24.95
CA LEU A 292 -71.51 12.58 25.25
C LEU A 292 -71.65 12.20 26.73
N PRO A 293 -72.45 12.91 27.55
CA PRO A 293 -72.58 12.63 28.99
C PRO A 293 -73.04 11.22 29.36
N THR A 294 -73.66 10.50 28.42
CA THR A 294 -74.05 9.09 28.55
C THR A 294 -72.87 8.12 28.73
N TYR A 295 -71.64 8.52 28.39
CA TYR A 295 -70.45 7.67 28.42
C TYR A 295 -69.59 7.79 29.70
N GLY A 296 -69.99 8.62 30.67
CA GLY A 296 -69.30 8.76 31.96
C GLY A 296 -68.00 9.60 31.90
N LEU A 297 -67.21 9.61 32.97
CA LEU A 297 -66.03 10.47 33.11
C LEU A 297 -64.93 10.14 32.09
N ILE A 298 -64.67 11.06 31.16
CA ILE A 298 -63.84 10.84 29.96
C ILE A 298 -62.41 10.35 30.23
N GLU A 299 -61.85 10.67 31.39
CA GLU A 299 -60.50 10.27 31.83
C GLU A 299 -60.42 8.78 32.18
N SER A 300 -61.55 8.15 32.53
CA SER A 300 -61.65 6.72 32.88
C SER A 300 -62.02 5.80 31.71
N VAL A 301 -62.37 6.38 30.56
CA VAL A 301 -62.87 5.65 29.39
C VAL A 301 -61.71 5.07 28.57
N ASN A 302 -61.80 3.81 28.13
CA ASN A 302 -60.78 3.21 27.27
C ASN A 302 -60.87 3.74 25.82
N VAL A 303 -59.79 3.56 25.06
CA VAL A 303 -59.64 4.08 23.68
C VAL A 303 -60.75 3.59 22.75
N LEU A 304 -61.18 2.33 22.86
CA LEU A 304 -62.23 1.76 22.00
C LEU A 304 -63.59 2.41 22.27
N ILE A 305 -63.95 2.57 23.55
CA ILE A 305 -65.20 3.22 23.96
C ILE A 305 -65.17 4.72 23.58
N LYS A 306 -64.01 5.39 23.67
CA LYS A 306 -63.84 6.75 23.13
C LYS A 306 -64.11 6.80 21.62
N MET A 307 -63.62 5.83 20.84
CA MET A 307 -63.90 5.76 19.40
C MET A 307 -65.38 5.49 19.09
N ASP A 308 -66.05 4.61 19.84
CA ASP A 308 -67.49 4.36 19.67
C ASP A 308 -68.33 5.61 20.00
N MET A 309 -67.98 6.35 21.05
CA MET A 309 -68.61 7.63 21.40
C MET A 309 -68.43 8.69 20.29
N ILE A 310 -67.20 8.85 19.76
CA ILE A 310 -66.92 9.76 18.64
C ILE A 310 -67.78 9.38 17.42
N LYS A 311 -67.88 8.09 17.12
CA LYS A 311 -68.70 7.55 16.02
C LYS A 311 -70.19 7.84 16.21
N GLU A 312 -70.74 7.63 17.41
CA GLU A 312 -72.14 7.97 17.71
C GLU A 312 -72.41 9.47 17.52
N TYR A 313 -71.53 10.33 18.07
CA TYR A 313 -71.63 11.77 17.94
C TYR A 313 -71.62 12.23 16.47
N ILE A 314 -70.70 11.68 15.65
CA ILE A 314 -70.61 12.00 14.21
C ILE A 314 -71.87 11.55 13.47
N LEU A 315 -72.42 10.37 13.81
CA LEU A 315 -73.64 9.85 13.17
C LEU A 315 -74.86 10.71 13.50
N ASP A 316 -75.10 11.10 14.76
CA ASP A 316 -76.20 12.02 15.08
C ASP A 316 -75.99 13.42 14.49
N LYS A 317 -74.74 13.92 14.43
CA LYS A 317 -74.46 15.18 13.73
C LYS A 317 -74.74 15.11 12.23
N ALA A 318 -74.37 14.02 11.56
CA ALA A 318 -74.68 13.83 10.15
C ALA A 318 -76.20 13.64 9.90
N ASP A 319 -76.91 13.00 10.83
CA ASP A 319 -78.37 12.85 10.77
C ASP A 319 -79.09 14.19 11.04
N THR A 320 -78.67 14.98 12.04
CA THR A 320 -79.19 16.34 12.27
C THR A 320 -78.90 17.26 11.09
N GLU A 321 -77.71 17.22 10.48
CA GLU A 321 -77.42 17.99 9.26
C GLU A 321 -78.34 17.54 8.10
N ARG A 322 -78.51 16.24 7.86
CA ARG A 322 -79.44 15.74 6.83
C ARG A 322 -80.89 16.17 7.07
N ARG A 323 -81.33 16.25 8.34
CA ARG A 323 -82.65 16.80 8.72
C ARG A 323 -82.75 18.31 8.43
N VAL A 324 -81.75 19.10 8.82
CA VAL A 324 -81.68 20.55 8.56
C VAL A 324 -81.57 20.88 7.07
N LYS A 325 -80.82 20.07 6.30
CA LYS A 325 -80.66 20.25 4.85
C LYS A 325 -81.99 20.01 4.12
N LYS A 326 -82.75 18.96 4.47
CA LYS A 326 -84.11 18.76 3.96
C LYS A 326 -85.04 19.95 4.26
N LEU A 327 -84.95 20.55 5.46
CA LEU A 327 -85.72 21.73 5.82
C LEU A 327 -85.29 22.98 5.01
N ARG A 328 -83.99 23.14 4.76
CA ARG A 328 -83.43 24.24 3.96
C ARG A 328 -83.75 24.11 2.48
N ASP A 329 -83.68 22.91 1.92
CA ASP A 329 -84.05 22.61 0.54
C ASP A 329 -85.57 22.82 0.32
N SER A 330 -86.38 22.65 1.38
CA SER A 330 -87.82 23.01 1.40
C SER A 330 -88.07 24.53 1.45
N GLY A 331 -87.07 25.34 1.77
CA GLY A 331 -87.18 26.80 1.99
C GLY A 331 -86.52 27.67 0.93
N SER A 332 -85.82 27.10 -0.06
CA SER A 332 -84.98 27.84 -1.02
C SER A 332 -85.50 27.84 -2.47
N ALA A 333 -86.81 27.97 -2.66
CA ALA A 333 -87.42 28.09 -3.99
C ALA A 333 -87.32 29.51 -4.63
N LEU A 334 -86.77 30.52 -3.91
CA LEU A 334 -86.57 31.88 -4.43
C LEU A 334 -85.24 32.51 -3.98
N LYS A 335 -84.18 32.31 -4.78
CA LYS A 335 -83.35 33.36 -5.42
C LYS A 335 -82.11 32.73 -6.06
N SER A 336 -81.72 33.26 -7.22
CA SER A 336 -80.81 32.62 -8.16
C SER A 336 -79.40 33.23 -8.19
N ALA A 337 -78.46 32.39 -8.65
CA ALA A 337 -77.27 32.70 -9.44
C ALA A 337 -76.01 33.31 -8.78
N ALA A 338 -74.88 32.93 -9.39
CA ALA A 338 -73.50 33.41 -9.24
C ALA A 338 -72.77 33.10 -7.90
N SER A 339 -71.48 32.72 -7.87
CA SER A 339 -70.57 32.30 -8.96
C SER A 339 -69.27 31.68 -8.40
N THR A 340 -68.52 30.98 -9.28
CA THR A 340 -67.03 30.88 -9.31
C THR A 340 -66.21 30.38 -8.10
N ALA A 341 -65.53 29.24 -8.35
CA ALA A 341 -64.08 29.01 -8.14
C ALA A 341 -63.54 28.94 -6.68
N ASP A 342 -62.34 28.43 -6.36
CA ASP A 342 -61.20 27.95 -7.17
C ASP A 342 -60.35 26.90 -6.39
N LYS A 343 -59.41 26.22 -7.08
CA LYS A 343 -58.16 25.53 -6.65
C LYS A 343 -57.98 25.05 -5.19
N GLN A 344 -57.72 23.76 -4.97
CA GLN A 344 -56.40 23.08 -5.10
C GLN A 344 -55.30 23.51 -4.12
N HIS A 345 -54.75 22.49 -3.46
CA HIS A 345 -53.39 22.31 -2.96
C HIS A 345 -52.47 23.53 -2.75
N LYS A 346 -51.96 23.65 -1.51
CA LYS A 346 -50.55 23.95 -1.28
C LYS A 346 -50.03 23.29 -0.01
N GLY A 347 -49.51 22.06 -0.13
CA GLY A 347 -48.65 21.48 0.90
C GLY A 347 -47.32 22.23 0.92
N SER A 348 -46.95 22.79 2.07
CA SER A 348 -45.66 23.46 2.25
C SER A 348 -44.63 22.46 2.76
N PHE A 349 -43.92 21.77 1.86
CA PHE A 349 -42.65 21.15 2.21
C PHE A 349 -41.66 22.24 2.62
N ARG A 350 -41.19 22.21 3.87
CA ARG A 350 -39.93 22.82 4.27
C ARG A 350 -38.97 21.71 4.65
N SER A 351 -37.90 21.57 3.86
CA SER A 351 -36.77 20.71 4.17
C SER A 351 -36.12 21.15 5.48
N ILE A 352 -35.77 20.18 6.32
CA ILE A 352 -34.78 20.37 7.39
C ILE A 352 -33.70 19.32 7.14
N GLU A 353 -32.63 19.77 6.49
CA GLU A 353 -31.32 19.12 6.50
C GLU A 353 -30.46 19.78 7.59
N ASN A 354 -29.38 19.08 7.99
CA ASN A 354 -28.44 19.39 9.07
C ASN A 354 -28.89 18.98 10.48
N GLN A 355 -28.03 18.42 11.35
CA GLN A 355 -26.62 18.01 11.19
C GLN A 355 -26.25 17.01 12.30
N SER A 356 -25.78 15.81 11.96
CA SER A 356 -25.19 14.85 12.92
C SER A 356 -23.66 14.87 12.84
N LYS A 357 -23.04 15.89 13.44
CA LYS A 357 -21.60 15.86 13.75
C LYS A 357 -21.37 15.30 15.16
N ILE A 358 -21.44 13.98 15.28
CA ILE A 358 -20.70 13.29 16.36
C ILE A 358 -19.28 13.12 15.83
N LYS A 359 -18.38 14.01 16.23
CA LYS A 359 -16.93 13.83 16.02
C LYS A 359 -16.29 13.66 17.38
N ASN A 360 -15.58 12.53 17.53
CA ASN A 360 -14.99 12.04 18.77
C ASN A 360 -14.24 13.13 19.54
N MET A 361 -14.50 13.21 20.85
CA MET A 361 -13.67 13.96 21.79
C MET A 361 -12.79 12.98 22.55
N SER A 362 -11.83 12.38 21.83
CA SER A 362 -10.63 11.78 22.43
C SER A 362 -9.43 12.58 21.93
N ILE A 363 -8.61 12.99 22.88
CA ILE A 363 -7.65 14.09 22.81
C ILE A 363 -6.46 13.75 21.90
N MET A 364 -6.40 14.45 20.77
CA MET A 364 -5.22 14.89 20.00
C MET A 364 -3.81 14.38 20.41
N GLU A 365 -3.45 13.15 20.02
CA GLU A 365 -2.11 12.88 19.48
C GLU A 365 -2.26 12.76 17.96
N ALA A 366 -2.01 13.85 17.24
CA ALA A 366 -2.23 13.93 15.80
C ALA A 366 -0.93 13.67 15.03
N ASP A 367 -0.94 12.65 14.15
CA ASP A 367 -0.15 12.47 12.92
C ASP A 367 1.21 13.21 12.83
N CYS A 368 2.06 13.06 13.85
CA CYS A 368 3.41 13.62 13.83
C CYS A 368 4.42 12.56 13.37
N LEU A 369 5.23 12.92 12.38
CA LEU A 369 6.26 12.04 11.81
C LEU A 369 7.39 11.80 12.81
N VAL A 370 7.67 12.81 13.64
CA VAL A 370 8.65 12.80 14.73
C VAL A 370 8.06 13.60 15.89
N SER A 371 7.91 12.98 17.07
CA SER A 371 7.30 13.60 18.25
C SER A 371 8.20 14.67 18.89
N ARG A 372 7.70 15.31 19.95
CA ARG A 372 8.56 16.03 20.90
C ARG A 372 9.36 15.03 21.73
N ARG A 373 10.50 15.45 22.27
CA ARG A 373 11.26 14.69 23.25
C ARG A 373 10.44 14.60 24.55
N GLU A 374 10.16 13.37 24.95
CA GLU A 374 9.37 12.99 26.11
C GLU A 374 10.27 12.31 27.13
N ASP A 375 9.90 12.36 28.42
CA ASP A 375 10.59 11.58 29.45
C ASP A 375 10.44 10.07 29.18
N ILE A 376 11.45 9.26 29.51
CA ILE A 376 11.44 7.81 29.24
C ILE A 376 10.25 7.10 29.91
N SER A 377 9.72 7.68 31.00
CA SER A 377 8.49 7.21 31.66
C SER A 377 7.26 7.18 30.75
N ALA A 378 7.26 7.90 29.63
CA ALA A 378 6.19 7.86 28.62
C ALA A 378 6.05 6.51 27.89
N LEU A 379 7.04 5.59 28.03
CA LEU A 379 6.98 4.21 27.53
C LEU A 379 6.44 3.20 28.56
N MET A 380 6.14 3.63 29.78
CA MET A 380 5.86 2.74 30.90
C MET A 380 4.36 2.44 31.01
N SER A 381 4.01 1.16 31.22
CA SER A 381 2.67 0.80 31.67
C SER A 381 2.45 1.31 33.09
N ALA A 382 1.34 2.03 33.32
CA ALA A 382 0.94 2.47 34.66
C ALA A 382 0.64 1.29 35.61
N GLU A 383 0.31 0.13 35.06
CA GLU A 383 0.07 -1.11 35.80
C GLU A 383 1.22 -2.10 35.52
N ASN A 384 2.07 -2.32 36.53
CA ASN A 384 3.19 -3.28 36.56
C ASN A 384 4.23 -3.16 35.42
N PRO A 385 5.20 -2.22 35.51
CA PRO A 385 6.28 -2.10 34.54
C PRO A 385 7.21 -3.33 34.53
N HIS A 386 7.48 -3.85 33.33
CA HIS A 386 8.30 -5.04 33.07
C HIS A 386 9.77 -4.83 33.52
N PRO A 387 10.55 -5.87 33.89
CA PRO A 387 11.97 -5.71 34.24
C PRO A 387 12.79 -4.93 33.21
N LYS A 388 12.64 -5.25 31.90
CA LYS A 388 13.27 -4.49 30.80
C LYS A 388 12.92 -2.99 30.78
N GLN A 389 11.69 -2.63 31.16
CA GLN A 389 11.24 -1.24 31.21
C GLN A 389 11.95 -0.46 32.33
N LYS A 390 12.20 -1.09 33.48
CA LYS A 390 13.00 -0.50 34.57
C LYS A 390 14.49 -0.38 34.22
N ASP A 391 15.01 -1.37 33.50
CA ASP A 391 16.37 -1.33 32.95
C ASP A 391 16.53 -0.14 31.98
N LEU A 392 15.56 0.04 31.08
CA LEU A 392 15.53 1.15 30.12
C LEU A 392 15.50 2.53 30.81
N ASP A 393 14.64 2.72 31.81
CA ASP A 393 14.55 3.94 32.64
C ASP A 393 15.84 4.26 33.41
N SER A 394 16.62 3.23 33.76
CA SER A 394 17.91 3.41 34.43
C SER A 394 19.03 3.91 33.49
N GLN A 395 18.99 3.54 32.21
CA GLN A 395 20.03 3.84 31.22
C GLN A 395 19.73 5.11 30.39
N PHE A 396 18.46 5.37 30.11
CA PHE A 396 17.99 6.47 29.25
C PHE A 396 17.11 7.44 30.05
N PHE A 397 17.12 8.73 29.73
CA PHE A 397 16.26 9.71 30.42
C PHE A 397 15.07 10.19 29.57
N ALA A 398 15.17 10.04 28.25
CA ALA A 398 14.14 10.52 27.34
C ALA A 398 14.01 9.61 26.11
N VAL A 399 12.85 9.71 25.47
CA VAL A 399 12.49 9.08 24.20
C VAL A 399 11.96 10.15 23.24
N ARG A 400 12.07 9.92 21.94
CA ARG A 400 11.28 10.61 20.92
C ARG A 400 10.64 9.57 20.00
N LYS A 401 9.32 9.58 19.93
CA LYS A 401 8.53 8.68 19.11
C LYS A 401 8.65 9.09 17.63
N VAL A 402 8.67 8.11 16.75
CA VAL A 402 8.68 8.29 15.29
C VAL A 402 7.46 7.58 14.72
N LEU A 403 6.91 8.03 13.60
CA LEU A 403 5.75 7.36 12.98
C LEU A 403 6.14 5.97 12.47
N GLY A 404 5.33 4.95 12.77
CA GLY A 404 5.49 3.58 12.30
C GLY A 404 4.94 3.38 10.88
N ASP A 405 5.60 3.99 9.90
CA ASP A 405 5.21 4.00 8.48
C ASP A 405 6.15 3.17 7.58
N GLY A 406 6.92 2.26 8.17
CA GLY A 406 8.00 1.52 7.48
C GLY A 406 9.24 2.37 7.15
N ASN A 407 9.21 3.69 7.33
CA ASN A 407 10.37 4.58 7.18
C ASN A 407 11.02 4.96 8.51
N CYS A 408 10.49 4.45 9.63
CA CYS A 408 10.87 4.84 10.99
C CYS A 408 12.38 4.77 11.26
N PHE A 409 13.11 3.74 10.79
CA PHE A 409 14.56 3.67 10.94
C PHE A 409 15.27 4.86 10.28
N TYR A 410 15.06 5.07 8.98
CA TYR A 410 15.70 6.14 8.21
C TYR A 410 15.37 7.53 8.77
N ARG A 411 14.12 7.71 9.19
CA ARG A 411 13.61 8.96 9.78
C ARG A 411 14.23 9.22 11.16
N ALA A 412 14.29 8.20 12.02
CA ALA A 412 14.91 8.25 13.35
C ALA A 412 16.42 8.49 13.27
N PHE A 413 17.11 7.73 12.41
CA PHE A 413 18.54 7.84 12.14
C PHE A 413 18.90 9.28 11.74
N CYS A 414 18.25 9.83 10.72
CA CYS A 414 18.63 11.15 10.21
C CYS A 414 18.32 12.26 11.22
N PHE A 415 17.14 12.20 11.86
CA PHE A 415 16.75 13.19 12.87
C PHE A 415 17.72 13.19 14.05
N ALA A 416 17.95 12.04 14.68
CA ALA A 416 18.80 11.94 15.87
C ALA A 416 20.27 12.26 15.55
N TYR A 417 20.76 11.88 14.37
CA TYR A 417 22.11 12.24 13.96
C TYR A 417 22.24 13.75 13.78
N LEU A 418 21.34 14.38 13.02
CA LEU A 418 21.33 15.85 12.84
C LEU A 418 21.22 16.59 14.17
N GLU A 419 20.32 16.15 15.06
CA GLU A 419 20.12 16.71 16.40
C GLU A 419 21.42 16.70 17.22
N SER A 420 22.20 15.61 17.18
CA SER A 420 23.51 15.52 17.86
C SER A 420 24.56 16.51 17.31
N LEU A 421 24.42 16.90 16.04
CA LEU A 421 25.36 17.79 15.35
C LEU A 421 25.03 19.28 15.47
N LEU A 422 23.81 19.66 15.86
CA LEU A 422 23.34 21.06 15.87
C LEU A 422 24.29 21.99 16.65
N HIS A 423 24.69 21.57 17.85
CA HIS A 423 25.59 22.34 18.73
C HIS A 423 27.07 22.30 18.31
N HIS A 424 27.39 21.61 17.21
CA HIS A 424 28.75 21.37 16.73
C HIS A 424 28.90 21.85 15.27
N PRO A 425 28.94 23.17 14.99
CA PRO A 425 28.84 23.71 13.63
C PRO A 425 29.92 23.21 12.66
N ARG A 426 31.13 22.91 13.16
CA ARG A 426 32.21 22.30 12.35
C ARG A 426 31.89 20.86 11.94
N THR A 427 31.19 20.11 12.78
CA THR A 427 30.81 18.72 12.51
C THR A 427 29.57 18.68 11.62
N LEU A 428 28.60 19.58 11.83
CA LEU A 428 27.45 19.78 10.95
C LEU A 428 27.88 20.16 9.52
N GLU A 429 28.86 21.06 9.38
CA GLU A 429 29.42 21.39 8.05
C GLU A 429 30.17 20.20 7.42
N ARG A 430 30.92 19.41 8.21
CA ARG A 430 31.53 18.16 7.70
C ARG A 430 30.47 17.17 7.21
N PHE A 431 29.34 17.05 7.91
CA PHE A 431 28.23 16.21 7.49
C PHE A 431 27.62 16.70 6.17
N LYS A 432 27.38 18.02 6.04
CA LYS A 432 26.93 18.65 4.78
C LYS A 432 27.86 18.29 3.62
N GLN A 433 29.17 18.45 3.79
CA GLN A 433 30.16 18.12 2.76
C GLN A 433 30.18 16.61 2.46
N LYS A 434 29.99 15.74 3.45
CA LYS A 434 29.90 14.28 3.26
C LYS A 434 28.66 13.89 2.44
N ILE A 435 27.50 14.49 2.72
CA ILE A 435 26.25 14.29 1.97
C ILE A 435 26.38 14.78 0.51
N ILE A 436 27.02 15.92 0.27
CA ILE A 436 27.32 16.39 -1.10
C ILE A 436 28.25 15.41 -1.82
N GLN A 437 29.28 14.90 -1.14
CA GLN A 437 30.22 13.94 -1.70
C GLN A 437 29.60 12.56 -1.95
N SER A 438 28.58 12.14 -1.20
CA SER A 438 27.92 10.85 -1.43
C SER A 438 27.16 10.76 -2.76
N ALA A 439 26.92 11.87 -3.45
CA ALA A 439 26.52 11.86 -4.87
C ALA A 439 27.46 10.99 -5.75
N GLN A 440 28.76 10.96 -5.45
CA GLN A 440 29.74 10.14 -6.16
C GLN A 440 29.56 8.64 -5.86
N VAL A 441 29.13 8.28 -4.63
CA VAL A 441 28.83 6.90 -4.24
C VAL A 441 27.64 6.37 -5.05
N LEU A 442 26.58 7.17 -5.21
CA LEU A 442 25.43 6.86 -6.06
C LEU A 442 25.84 6.74 -7.55
N ALA A 443 26.69 7.65 -8.04
CA ALA A 443 27.17 7.60 -9.43
C ALA A 443 28.02 6.34 -9.73
N VAL A 444 28.88 5.90 -8.81
CA VAL A 444 29.67 4.65 -8.95
C VAL A 444 28.76 3.42 -8.95
N ALA A 445 27.68 3.42 -8.16
CA ALA A 445 26.66 2.38 -8.17
C ALA A 445 25.75 2.41 -9.42
N GLY A 446 25.91 3.39 -10.31
CA GLY A 446 25.19 3.48 -11.58
C GLY A 446 23.86 4.23 -11.54
N PHE A 447 23.59 5.01 -10.50
CA PHE A 447 22.41 5.89 -10.46
C PHE A 447 22.59 7.13 -11.33
N GLU A 448 21.57 7.48 -12.12
CA GLU A 448 21.53 8.75 -12.86
C GLU A 448 21.33 9.93 -11.89
N GLU A 449 22.10 11.00 -12.04
CA GLU A 449 22.06 12.19 -11.17
C GLU A 449 20.64 12.78 -11.03
N SER A 450 19.88 12.80 -12.13
CA SER A 450 18.48 13.23 -12.19
C SER A 450 17.52 12.44 -11.29
N SER A 451 17.87 11.21 -10.89
CA SER A 451 17.03 10.40 -9.99
C SER A 451 17.15 10.79 -8.51
N PHE A 452 18.29 11.33 -8.09
CA PHE A 452 18.58 11.60 -6.68
C PHE A 452 18.87 13.06 -6.34
N ILE A 453 19.18 13.93 -7.31
CA ILE A 453 19.64 15.31 -7.05
C ILE A 453 18.65 16.12 -6.19
N HIS A 454 17.35 16.06 -6.46
CA HIS A 454 16.34 16.74 -5.65
C HIS A 454 16.30 16.22 -4.19
N HIS A 455 16.52 14.92 -3.99
CA HIS A 455 16.54 14.30 -2.67
C HIS A 455 17.82 14.68 -1.91
N LEU A 456 18.97 14.74 -2.60
CA LEU A 456 20.22 15.28 -2.08
C LEU A 456 20.06 16.74 -1.63
N ASP A 457 19.54 17.59 -2.53
CA ASP A 457 19.28 19.01 -2.24
C ASP A 457 18.32 19.17 -1.05
N THR A 458 17.34 18.28 -0.89
CA THR A 458 16.44 18.29 0.27
C THR A 458 17.22 18.07 1.58
N VAL A 459 18.15 17.11 1.64
CA VAL A 459 19.00 16.90 2.83
C VAL A 459 19.91 18.10 3.09
N VAL A 460 20.53 18.66 2.05
CA VAL A 460 21.42 19.84 2.17
C VAL A 460 20.64 21.05 2.69
N ASN A 461 19.45 21.32 2.14
CA ASN A 461 18.56 22.41 2.56
C ASN A 461 18.09 22.27 4.03
N VAL A 462 17.91 21.05 4.52
CA VAL A 462 17.60 20.81 5.95
C VAL A 462 18.81 21.18 6.82
N VAL A 463 20.02 20.77 6.44
CA VAL A 463 21.25 21.13 7.16
C VAL A 463 21.48 22.64 7.18
N GLU A 464 21.28 23.33 6.07
CA GLU A 464 21.46 24.79 5.96
C GLU A 464 20.46 25.57 6.82
N GLN A 465 19.18 25.18 6.83
CA GLN A 465 18.18 25.83 7.69
C GLN A 465 18.50 25.65 9.19
N CYS A 466 19.03 24.48 9.58
CA CYS A 466 19.45 24.22 10.95
C CYS A 466 20.76 24.95 11.36
N GLN A 467 21.45 25.62 10.43
CA GLN A 467 22.58 26.51 10.71
C GLN A 467 22.14 27.97 11.00
N ALA A 468 20.90 28.36 10.63
CA ALA A 468 20.47 29.76 10.63
C ALA A 468 19.54 30.17 11.79
N ASP A 469 18.58 29.30 12.14
CA ASP A 469 17.50 29.58 13.10
C ASP A 469 17.65 28.79 14.42
N ASP A 470 16.65 28.87 15.31
CA ASP A 470 16.52 28.02 16.50
C ASP A 470 16.56 26.53 16.11
N GLN A 471 17.71 25.90 16.39
CA GLN A 471 18.17 24.73 15.63
C GLN A 471 17.27 23.51 15.83
N GLU A 472 16.90 23.20 17.09
CA GLU A 472 16.10 22.00 17.41
C GLU A 472 14.64 22.16 16.95
N SER A 473 14.04 23.35 17.13
CA SER A 473 12.66 23.58 16.69
C SER A 473 12.53 23.63 15.17
N THR A 474 13.56 24.14 14.48
CA THR A 474 13.65 24.14 13.01
C THR A 474 13.78 22.73 12.46
N LEU A 475 14.68 21.91 13.03
CA LEU A 475 14.82 20.49 12.65
C LEU A 475 13.50 19.73 12.85
N LEU A 476 12.84 19.90 14.01
CA LEU A 476 11.56 19.26 14.31
C LEU A 476 10.43 19.70 13.37
N LYS A 477 10.40 20.99 13.00
CA LYS A 477 9.44 21.55 12.04
C LYS A 477 9.66 21.01 10.62
N LEU A 478 10.91 20.80 10.21
CA LEU A 478 11.24 20.24 8.89
C LEU A 478 10.92 18.74 8.80
N PHE A 479 11.28 17.96 9.83
CA PHE A 479 10.96 16.53 9.86
C PHE A 479 9.47 16.20 10.04
N ASN A 480 8.64 17.16 10.45
CA ASN A 480 7.18 17.02 10.44
C ASN A 480 6.50 17.54 9.16
N GLN A 481 7.27 17.94 8.14
CA GLN A 481 6.76 18.16 6.78
C GLN A 481 7.01 16.89 5.96
N SER A 482 5.95 16.14 5.62
CA SER A 482 6.07 14.87 4.86
C SER A 482 6.96 15.01 3.62
N ALA A 483 6.70 15.98 2.74
CA ALA A 483 7.52 16.18 1.53
C ALA A 483 9.03 16.36 1.80
N VAL A 484 9.40 17.01 2.91
CA VAL A 484 10.81 17.20 3.29
C VAL A 484 11.37 15.92 3.93
N SER A 485 10.66 15.38 4.93
CA SER A 485 11.14 14.23 5.70
C SER A 485 11.17 12.95 4.86
N ASP A 486 10.20 12.75 3.98
CA ASP A 486 10.15 11.62 3.04
C ASP A 486 11.18 11.80 1.92
N GLY A 487 11.49 13.04 1.52
CA GLY A 487 12.58 13.34 0.61
C GLY A 487 13.96 13.03 1.20
N VAL A 488 14.16 13.31 2.50
CA VAL A 488 15.35 12.89 3.26
C VAL A 488 15.44 11.36 3.34
N VAL A 489 14.35 10.68 3.70
CA VAL A 489 14.29 9.20 3.75
C VAL A 489 14.64 8.59 2.39
N GLN A 490 14.06 9.09 1.29
CA GLN A 490 14.33 8.60 -0.05
C GLN A 490 15.81 8.76 -0.44
N TYR A 491 16.46 9.88 -0.07
CA TYR A 491 17.90 10.03 -0.29
C TYR A 491 18.70 8.97 0.47
N LEU A 492 18.38 8.73 1.74
CA LEU A 492 19.09 7.75 2.55
C LEU A 492 18.88 6.32 2.07
N ARG A 493 17.68 5.95 1.62
CA ARG A 493 17.42 4.65 0.96
C ARG A 493 18.29 4.46 -0.29
N LEU A 494 18.39 5.49 -1.14
CA LEU A 494 19.25 5.47 -2.33
C LEU A 494 20.75 5.38 -1.97
N LEU A 495 21.17 6.05 -0.89
CA LEU A 495 22.54 5.94 -0.37
C LEU A 495 22.85 4.54 0.20
N THR A 496 21.92 3.93 0.94
CA THR A 496 22.04 2.54 1.40
C THR A 496 22.16 1.59 0.21
N SER A 497 21.26 1.69 -0.77
CA SER A 497 21.31 0.88 -2.01
C SER A 497 22.64 1.05 -2.76
N ALA A 498 23.13 2.28 -2.89
CA ALA A 498 24.41 2.54 -3.53
C ALA A 498 25.60 1.96 -2.76
N HIS A 499 25.61 2.04 -1.42
CA HIS A 499 26.66 1.43 -0.59
C HIS A 499 26.64 -0.10 -0.69
N LEU A 500 25.46 -0.71 -0.60
CA LEU A 500 25.28 -2.15 -0.82
C LEU A 500 25.84 -2.58 -2.19
N GLN A 501 25.43 -1.92 -3.28
CA GLN A 501 25.87 -2.25 -4.64
C GLN A 501 27.38 -2.04 -4.85
N ASN A 502 27.97 -0.98 -4.27
CA ASN A 502 29.42 -0.72 -4.37
C ASN A 502 30.28 -1.73 -3.60
N PHE A 503 29.75 -2.34 -2.54
CA PHE A 503 30.44 -3.36 -1.73
C PHE A 503 29.80 -4.75 -1.87
N ALA A 504 29.28 -5.06 -3.06
CA ALA A 504 28.47 -6.26 -3.30
C ALA A 504 29.16 -7.58 -2.94
N ASP A 505 30.48 -7.71 -3.12
CA ASP A 505 31.26 -8.91 -2.76
C ASP A 505 31.14 -9.27 -1.27
N PHE A 506 30.98 -8.27 -0.40
CA PHE A 506 30.71 -8.47 1.03
C PHE A 506 29.23 -8.75 1.26
N PHE A 507 28.35 -7.83 0.83
CA PHE A 507 26.93 -7.82 1.18
C PHE A 507 26.10 -8.95 0.56
N CYS A 508 26.50 -9.52 -0.58
CA CYS A 508 25.74 -10.59 -1.24
C CYS A 508 25.56 -11.86 -0.40
N ASN A 509 26.42 -12.08 0.61
CA ASN A 509 26.35 -13.25 1.49
C ASN A 509 25.30 -13.12 2.62
N PHE A 510 24.74 -11.91 2.81
CA PHE A 510 23.85 -11.60 3.92
C PHE A 510 22.37 -11.38 3.52
N VAL A 511 22.06 -11.37 2.21
CA VAL A 511 20.72 -11.08 1.69
C VAL A 511 20.03 -12.32 1.10
N GLU A 512 18.72 -12.49 1.32
CA GLU A 512 17.94 -13.61 0.76
C GLU A 512 17.36 -13.28 -0.64
N ALA A 513 18.20 -12.83 -1.57
CA ALA A 513 17.79 -12.44 -2.94
C ALA A 513 18.60 -13.16 -4.04
N PRO A 514 18.11 -13.23 -5.30
CA PRO A 514 18.87 -13.82 -6.42
C PRO A 514 20.20 -13.11 -6.70
N ASP A 515 20.22 -11.80 -6.48
CA ASP A 515 21.39 -10.93 -6.50
C ASP A 515 21.09 -9.67 -5.65
N LEU A 516 22.14 -8.92 -5.32
CA LEU A 516 22.02 -7.74 -4.44
C LEU A 516 21.29 -6.56 -5.11
N GLN A 517 21.26 -6.48 -6.45
CA GLN A 517 20.55 -5.42 -7.15
C GLN A 517 19.04 -5.63 -7.13
N VAL A 518 18.57 -6.89 -7.15
CA VAL A 518 17.16 -7.24 -6.90
C VAL A 518 16.76 -6.86 -5.47
N TYR A 519 17.58 -7.22 -4.46
CA TYR A 519 17.34 -6.83 -3.06
C TYR A 519 17.21 -5.31 -2.91
N CYS A 520 18.20 -4.56 -3.41
CA CYS A 520 18.21 -3.10 -3.35
C CYS A 520 16.93 -2.48 -3.92
N ARG A 521 16.46 -2.94 -5.09
CA ARG A 521 15.28 -2.39 -5.78
C ARG A 521 13.93 -2.79 -5.17
N GLN A 522 13.88 -3.87 -4.39
CA GLN A 522 12.63 -4.42 -3.86
C GLN A 522 12.44 -4.12 -2.38
N GLU A 523 13.51 -4.21 -1.58
CA GLU A 523 13.46 -4.05 -0.13
C GLU A 523 13.97 -2.67 0.32
N VAL A 524 15.02 -2.14 -0.32
CA VAL A 524 15.75 -0.95 0.18
C VAL A 524 15.22 0.36 -0.40
N GLU A 525 15.16 0.45 -1.74
CA GLU A 525 14.78 1.67 -2.48
C GLU A 525 13.29 2.02 -2.36
N VAL A 526 12.45 1.05 -2.03
CA VAL A 526 10.99 1.18 -1.91
C VAL A 526 10.63 1.90 -0.61
N MET A 527 9.86 2.98 -0.74
CA MET A 527 9.33 3.72 0.41
C MET A 527 8.34 2.87 1.22
N ALA A 528 8.30 3.12 2.54
CA ALA A 528 7.51 2.37 3.51
C ALA A 528 7.86 0.87 3.65
N MET A 529 8.98 0.42 3.07
CA MET A 529 9.49 -0.94 3.31
C MET A 529 10.40 -0.99 4.54
N GLU A 530 10.17 -1.96 5.42
CA GLU A 530 10.93 -2.16 6.66
C GLU A 530 12.45 -2.26 6.41
N CYS A 531 13.25 -1.79 7.36
CA CYS A 531 14.70 -1.73 7.26
C CYS A 531 15.33 -2.93 7.97
N ASP A 532 16.04 -3.79 7.25
CA ASP A 532 16.69 -4.99 7.80
C ASP A 532 18.11 -4.66 8.33
N HIS A 533 18.70 -5.55 9.12
CA HIS A 533 20.03 -5.37 9.72
C HIS A 533 21.12 -5.07 8.68
N VAL A 534 21.00 -5.62 7.47
CA VAL A 534 21.95 -5.38 6.37
C VAL A 534 21.91 -3.92 5.90
N ASP A 535 20.72 -3.33 5.83
CA ASP A 535 20.51 -1.93 5.45
C ASP A 535 21.03 -0.96 6.52
N ILE A 536 20.78 -1.30 7.79
CA ILE A 536 21.25 -0.55 8.97
C ILE A 536 22.78 -0.49 8.97
N LEU A 537 23.44 -1.64 8.78
CA LEU A 537 24.89 -1.74 8.67
C LEU A 537 25.43 -0.95 7.47
N ALA A 538 24.80 -1.06 6.31
CA ALA A 538 25.22 -0.35 5.11
C ALA A 538 25.10 1.18 5.25
N LEU A 539 24.00 1.70 5.79
CA LEU A 539 23.84 3.14 6.03
C LEU A 539 24.81 3.65 7.10
N SER A 540 24.99 2.89 8.18
CA SER A 540 25.95 3.18 9.25
C SER A 540 27.38 3.30 8.71
N GLN A 541 27.81 2.37 7.84
CA GLN A 541 29.12 2.44 7.18
C GLN A 541 29.23 3.59 6.17
N ALA A 542 28.20 3.81 5.32
CA ALA A 542 28.20 4.88 4.34
C ALA A 542 28.36 6.26 4.99
N LEU A 543 27.70 6.47 6.12
CA LEU A 543 27.71 7.74 6.85
C LEU A 543 28.73 7.80 8.00
N ASP A 544 29.43 6.71 8.32
CA ASP A 544 30.41 6.61 9.43
C ASP A 544 29.78 7.01 10.77
N VAL A 545 28.65 6.37 11.09
CA VAL A 545 27.83 6.64 12.27
C VAL A 545 27.68 5.38 13.11
N GLY A 546 28.28 5.38 14.30
CA GLY A 546 28.07 4.34 15.30
C GLY A 546 26.66 4.40 15.88
N LEU A 547 25.95 3.28 15.81
CA LEU A 547 24.58 3.08 16.29
C LEU A 547 24.57 2.15 17.51
N HIS A 548 23.70 2.46 18.47
CA HIS A 548 23.34 1.57 19.58
C HIS A 548 21.82 1.33 19.52
N ILE A 549 21.43 0.12 19.15
CA ILE A 549 20.03 -0.30 19.08
C ILE A 549 19.71 -1.15 20.31
N VAL A 550 18.75 -0.70 21.11
CA VAL A 550 18.22 -1.39 22.29
C VAL A 550 16.94 -2.10 21.90
N SER A 551 16.90 -3.42 21.98
CA SER A 551 15.69 -4.21 21.68
C SER A 551 14.93 -4.55 22.95
N LEU A 552 13.62 -4.28 22.93
CA LEU A 552 12.67 -4.77 23.94
C LEU A 552 12.16 -6.19 23.64
N GLU A 553 12.45 -6.74 22.47
CA GLU A 553 11.99 -8.07 22.03
C GLU A 553 12.79 -9.22 22.69
N GLY A 554 12.27 -10.45 22.60
CA GLY A 554 12.86 -11.65 23.19
C GLY A 554 12.43 -11.97 24.63
N GLU A 555 12.53 -13.24 25.01
CA GLU A 555 11.96 -13.80 26.25
C GLU A 555 12.75 -13.48 27.54
N HIS A 556 13.98 -13.01 27.43
CA HIS A 556 14.84 -12.72 28.57
C HIS A 556 14.37 -11.48 29.36
N GLN A 557 14.71 -11.38 30.65
CA GLN A 557 14.32 -10.24 31.49
C GLN A 557 15.21 -8.99 31.33
N GLN A 558 16.34 -9.12 30.65
CA GLN A 558 17.31 -8.05 30.37
C GLN A 558 17.09 -7.43 28.99
N LEU A 559 17.52 -6.19 28.80
CA LEU A 559 17.58 -5.56 27.48
C LEU A 559 18.63 -6.24 26.59
N VAL A 560 18.37 -6.28 25.28
CA VAL A 560 19.34 -6.74 24.29
C VAL A 560 19.92 -5.52 23.57
N HIS A 561 21.24 -5.43 23.55
CA HIS A 561 21.99 -4.29 23.04
C HIS A 561 22.78 -4.68 21.80
N TYR A 562 22.57 -3.98 20.69
CA TYR A 562 23.31 -4.14 19.43
C TYR A 562 24.11 -2.87 19.15
N ILE A 563 25.41 -3.02 18.88
CA ILE A 563 26.30 -1.92 18.48
C ILE A 563 26.71 -2.15 17.03
N ILE A 564 26.43 -1.17 16.16
CA ILE A 564 26.63 -1.28 14.72
C ILE A 564 27.45 -0.07 14.24
N PRO A 565 28.62 -0.26 13.61
CA PRO A 565 29.33 -1.53 13.42
C PRO A 565 29.89 -2.08 14.75
N GLU A 566 30.19 -3.38 14.81
CA GLU A 566 30.77 -4.00 16.00
C GLU A 566 32.05 -3.29 16.44
N GLY A 567 32.13 -2.91 17.72
CA GLY A 567 33.30 -2.23 18.31
C GLY A 567 33.38 -0.72 18.06
N ALA A 568 32.40 -0.11 17.39
CA ALA A 568 32.32 1.36 17.29
C ALA A 568 31.84 2.01 18.60
N GLU A 569 32.25 3.26 18.85
CA GLU A 569 31.62 4.09 19.89
C GLU A 569 30.28 4.63 19.33
N PRO A 570 29.12 4.30 19.95
CA PRO A 570 27.83 4.72 19.42
C PRO A 570 27.56 6.19 19.71
N SER A 571 27.22 6.93 18.66
CA SER A 571 26.85 8.36 18.72
C SER A 571 25.33 8.58 18.74
N LEU A 572 24.55 7.53 18.50
CA LEU A 572 23.11 7.58 18.28
C LEU A 572 22.46 6.33 18.86
N HIS A 573 21.39 6.53 19.64
CA HIS A 573 20.69 5.46 20.35
C HIS A 573 19.25 5.32 19.83
N LEU A 574 18.87 4.10 19.48
CA LEU A 574 17.52 3.75 19.01
C LEU A 574 16.89 2.68 19.91
N LEU A 575 15.59 2.77 20.09
CA LEU A 575 14.75 1.71 20.66
C LEU A 575 14.11 0.93 19.52
N TYR A 576 14.26 -0.40 19.55
CA TYR A 576 13.57 -1.31 18.66
C TYR A 576 12.49 -2.09 19.43
N GLN A 577 11.25 -2.02 18.95
CA GLN A 577 10.10 -2.70 19.53
C GLN A 577 9.03 -2.92 18.46
N SER A 578 8.61 -4.18 18.24
CA SER A 578 7.51 -4.57 17.35
C SER A 578 7.70 -4.07 15.92
N SER A 579 8.83 -4.40 15.31
CA SER A 579 9.25 -3.93 13.97
C SER A 579 9.39 -2.40 13.82
N HIS A 580 9.46 -1.65 14.93
CA HIS A 580 9.45 -0.18 14.91
C HIS A 580 10.63 0.44 15.66
N TYR A 581 11.10 1.59 15.16
CA TYR A 581 12.26 2.33 15.68
C TYR A 581 11.86 3.69 16.26
N ASN A 582 12.23 3.93 17.53
CA ASN A 582 12.14 5.23 18.20
C ASN A 582 13.54 5.72 18.61
N ILE A 583 13.68 7.01 18.93
CA ILE A 583 14.97 7.60 19.33
C ILE A 583 15.09 7.58 20.86
N LEU A 584 16.26 7.21 21.39
CA LEU A 584 16.59 7.23 22.82
C LEU A 584 17.64 8.30 23.14
N TYR A 585 17.58 8.85 24.34
CA TYR A 585 18.59 9.76 24.88
C TYR A 585 19.22 9.18 26.14
N GLN A 586 20.49 8.78 26.05
CA GLN A 586 21.23 8.14 27.14
C GLN A 586 21.43 9.12 28.30
N ARG A 587 21.34 8.66 29.55
CA ARG A 587 21.71 9.48 30.72
C ARG A 587 23.21 9.82 30.63
N PRO A 588 23.62 11.07 30.93
CA PRO A 588 25.04 11.38 31.07
C PRO A 588 25.65 10.50 32.16
N GLU A 589 26.70 9.74 31.81
CA GLU A 589 27.42 8.96 32.80
C GLU A 589 28.01 9.90 33.87
N LEU A 590 27.61 9.68 35.13
CA LEU A 590 28.32 10.23 36.27
C LEU A 590 29.71 9.60 36.30
N ARG A 591 30.68 10.25 35.66
CA ARG A 591 32.09 9.85 35.70
C ARG A 591 32.53 9.75 37.16
N ASN A 592 32.62 8.52 37.66
CA ASN A 592 33.22 8.24 38.96
C ASN A 592 34.67 8.72 38.91
N THR A 593 34.94 9.87 39.54
CA THR A 593 36.29 10.34 39.82
C THR A 593 36.91 9.56 40.97
N SER A 594 36.89 8.23 40.88
CA SER A 594 37.78 7.35 41.66
C SER A 594 39.16 7.41 41.00
N SER A 595 39.85 8.51 41.27
CA SER A 595 41.25 8.74 40.89
C SER A 595 42.14 7.56 41.30
N LEU A 596 43.13 7.25 40.47
CA LEU A 596 44.18 6.29 40.78
C LEU A 596 44.74 6.51 42.20
N SER A 597 44.52 5.54 43.09
CA SER A 597 45.37 5.37 44.26
C SER A 597 46.48 4.40 43.89
N THR A 598 47.68 4.94 43.67
CA THR A 598 48.93 4.19 43.59
C THR A 598 49.17 3.40 44.87
N ASN A 599 49.53 2.12 44.73
CA ASN A 599 50.51 1.40 45.54
C ASN A 599 51.02 0.20 44.73
#